data_AF-A0A084SR65-F1
#
_entry.id   AF-A0A084SR65-F1
#
_cell.length_a   1.000
_cell.length_b   1.000
_cell.length_c   1.000
_cell.angle_alpha   90.00
_cell.angle_beta   90.00
_cell.angle_gamma   90.00
#
_symmetry.space_group_name_H-M   'P 1'
#
loop_
_entity.id
_entity.type
_entity.pdbx_description
1 polymer ?
#
loop_
_entity_poly.entity_id
_entity_poly.type
_entity_poly.pdbx_seq_one_letter_code
_entity_poly.pdbx_strand_id
1 'polypeptide(L)'
;MIPCLVVRGEANALVLRRLLEPEFGHALQVLGTDFFSESVSLARSVLSNRKAIVALVAGTRSAELQKIRELHRFLVYALVQIECPDLWKVVLVVPDTEVMLFQNRGVLCQVLGREPTGVEWNRGQTEPLQVLEEVFGLKEIRLDKELCRRLESVDVSCLAEHPVVQQVRRFFRDHREGRSTLTL
;
A
#
# COMPACT_ATOMS: atom_id res chain seq x y z
N MET A 1 3.77 -22.03 2.80
CA MET A 1 3.70 -20.98 1.76
C MET A 1 3.88 -19.63 2.43
N ILE A 2 4.67 -18.73 1.84
CA ILE A 2 4.93 -17.41 2.43
C ILE A 2 3.76 -16.47 2.06
N PRO A 3 3.02 -15.91 3.04
CA PRO A 3 2.03 -14.87 2.81
C PRO A 3 2.57 -13.72 1.96
N CYS A 4 1.72 -13.10 1.15
CA CYS A 4 2.11 -12.03 0.23
C CYS A 4 1.26 -10.78 0.43
N LEU A 5 1.92 -9.63 0.56
CA LEU A 5 1.32 -8.32 0.41
C LEU A 5 1.63 -7.82 -1.00
N VAL A 6 0.61 -7.47 -1.77
CA VAL A 6 0.74 -6.87 -3.10
C VAL A 6 0.27 -5.42 -3.05
N VAL A 7 1.07 -4.51 -3.58
CA VAL A 7 0.78 -3.07 -3.62
C VAL A 7 1.31 -2.47 -4.92
N ARG A 8 0.66 -1.41 -5.40
CA ARG A 8 1.17 -0.63 -6.55
C ARG A 8 2.33 0.28 -6.11
N GLY A 9 3.41 0.30 -6.89
CA GLY A 9 4.60 1.10 -6.70
C GLY A 9 5.63 0.40 -5.81
N GLU A 10 6.88 0.36 -6.27
CA GLU A 10 7.99 -0.19 -5.50
C GLU A 10 8.28 0.69 -4.28
N ALA A 11 8.02 2.01 -4.35
CA ALA A 11 8.19 2.90 -3.22
C ALA A 11 7.22 2.54 -2.08
N ASN A 12 5.96 2.27 -2.42
CA ASN A 12 4.95 1.85 -1.45
C ASN A 12 5.27 0.47 -0.87
N ALA A 13 5.74 -0.46 -1.71
CA ALA A 13 6.20 -1.77 -1.27
C ALA A 13 7.37 -1.66 -0.29
N LEU A 14 8.34 -0.78 -0.56
CA LEU A 14 9.48 -0.52 0.31
C LEU A 14 9.05 0.00 1.69
N VAL A 15 8.15 0.99 1.72
CA VAL A 15 7.62 1.56 2.98
C VAL A 15 6.88 0.49 3.78
N LEU A 16 5.95 -0.23 3.16
CA LEU A 16 5.17 -1.27 3.83
C LEU A 16 6.05 -2.42 4.31
N ARG A 17 7.08 -2.81 3.54
CA ARG A 17 8.05 -3.83 3.94
C ARG A 17 8.75 -3.43 5.24
N ARG A 18 9.29 -2.21 5.32
CA ARG A 18 9.97 -1.69 6.53
C ARG A 18 9.03 -1.62 7.74
N LEU A 19 7.78 -1.23 7.53
CA LEU A 19 6.79 -1.09 8.60
C LEU A 19 6.29 -2.43 9.15
N LEU A 20 6.40 -3.50 8.35
CA LEU A 20 5.94 -4.84 8.68
C LEU A 20 7.09 -5.78 9.09
N GLU A 21 8.32 -5.46 8.71
CA GLU A 21 9.53 -6.23 8.99
C GLU A 21 9.72 -6.55 10.49
N PRO A 22 9.53 -5.62 11.45
CA PRO A 22 9.69 -5.95 12.87
C PRO A 22 8.80 -7.08 13.38
N GLU A 23 7.64 -7.31 12.74
CA GLU A 23 6.69 -8.34 13.17
C GLU A 23 6.72 -9.60 12.32
N PHE A 24 6.98 -9.46 11.01
CA PHE A 24 6.86 -10.57 10.07
C PHE A 24 8.20 -10.97 9.44
N GLY A 25 9.21 -10.09 9.39
CA GLY A 25 10.51 -10.36 8.78
C GLY A 25 10.38 -11.07 7.43
N HIS A 26 11.10 -12.20 7.28
CA HIS A 26 11.04 -13.04 6.07
C HIS A 26 9.79 -13.92 5.94
N ALA A 27 8.90 -13.92 6.94
CA ALA A 27 7.65 -14.67 6.90
C ALA A 27 6.55 -13.94 6.10
N LEU A 28 6.78 -12.72 5.61
CA LEU A 28 5.87 -11.99 4.73
C LEU A 28 6.63 -11.47 3.51
N GLN A 29 6.15 -11.80 2.31
CA GLN A 29 6.67 -11.24 1.07
C GLN A 29 5.89 -9.97 0.73
N VAL A 30 6.58 -8.85 0.49
CA VAL A 30 5.96 -7.60 0.03
C VAL A 30 6.39 -7.31 -1.39
N LEU A 31 5.42 -7.28 -2.30
CA LEU A 31 5.58 -7.17 -3.75
C LEU A 31 5.01 -5.85 -4.26
N GLY A 32 5.85 -5.07 -4.93
CA GLY A 32 5.46 -3.89 -5.72
C GLY A 32 5.11 -4.29 -7.15
N THR A 33 4.27 -3.49 -7.80
CA THR A 33 4.02 -3.57 -9.25
C THR A 33 3.86 -2.17 -9.83
N ASP A 34 4.22 -1.97 -11.09
CA ASP A 34 4.16 -0.66 -11.73
C ASP A 34 2.71 -0.19 -11.93
N PHE A 35 1.82 -1.13 -12.29
CA PHE A 35 0.43 -0.80 -12.63
C PHE A 35 -0.60 -1.48 -11.73
N PHE A 36 -1.76 -0.82 -11.59
CA PHE A 36 -2.88 -1.35 -10.80
C PHE A 36 -3.38 -2.71 -11.32
N SER A 37 -3.50 -2.85 -12.65
CA SER A 37 -3.93 -4.12 -13.28
C SER A 37 -2.96 -5.26 -13.00
N GLU A 38 -1.66 -4.97 -12.91
CA GLU A 38 -0.62 -5.94 -12.55
C GLU A 38 -0.73 -6.35 -11.09
N SER A 39 -0.98 -5.41 -10.17
CA SER A 39 -1.21 -5.73 -8.75
C SER A 39 -2.35 -6.75 -8.59
N VAL A 40 -3.47 -6.53 -9.28
CA VAL A 40 -4.63 -7.42 -9.25
C VAL A 40 -4.28 -8.79 -9.85
N SER A 41 -3.60 -8.80 -11.00
CA SER A 41 -3.22 -10.03 -11.69
C SER A 41 -2.23 -10.87 -10.87
N LEU A 42 -1.27 -10.21 -10.23
CA LEU A 42 -0.29 -10.84 -9.36
C LEU A 42 -0.95 -11.41 -8.11
N ALA A 43 -1.84 -10.66 -7.45
CA ALA A 43 -2.60 -11.15 -6.29
C ALA A 43 -3.38 -12.42 -6.63
N ARG A 44 -4.08 -12.43 -7.79
CA ARG A 44 -4.80 -13.62 -8.28
C ARG A 44 -3.87 -14.79 -8.56
N SER A 45 -2.74 -14.56 -9.20
CA SER A 45 -1.74 -15.60 -9.50
C SER A 45 -1.12 -16.20 -8.24
N VAL A 46 -0.85 -15.37 -7.22
CA VAL A 46 -0.34 -15.85 -5.92
C VAL A 46 -1.41 -16.70 -5.22
N LEU A 47 -2.67 -16.28 -5.22
CA LEU A 47 -3.76 -17.07 -4.66
C LEU A 47 -3.91 -18.42 -5.38
N SER A 48 -4.02 -18.42 -6.71
CA SER A 48 -4.30 -19.63 -7.49
C SER A 48 -3.14 -20.62 -7.53
N ASN A 49 -1.91 -20.12 -7.75
CA ASN A 49 -0.76 -20.98 -8.06
C ASN A 49 0.06 -21.30 -6.82
N ARG A 50 0.18 -20.33 -5.91
CA ARG A 50 0.97 -20.48 -4.68
C ARG A 50 0.11 -20.87 -3.48
N LYS A 51 -1.22 -20.76 -3.55
CA LYS A 51 -2.11 -21.05 -2.41
C LYS A 51 -1.65 -20.35 -1.13
N ALA A 52 -1.16 -19.12 -1.28
CA ALA A 52 -0.66 -18.30 -0.19
C ALA A 52 -1.74 -17.29 0.23
N ILE A 53 -1.70 -16.85 1.48
CA ILE A 53 -2.56 -15.77 1.99
C ILE A 53 -2.13 -14.45 1.33
N VAL A 54 -3.08 -13.66 0.82
CA VAL A 54 -2.79 -12.44 0.06
C VAL A 54 -3.50 -11.20 0.60
N ALA A 55 -2.77 -10.16 0.93
CA ALA A 55 -3.34 -8.82 1.07
C ALA A 55 -3.06 -8.00 -0.20
N LEU A 56 -4.08 -7.34 -0.75
CA LEU A 56 -3.96 -6.40 -1.86
C LEU A 56 -4.26 -4.98 -1.35
N VAL A 57 -3.25 -4.11 -1.38
CA VAL A 57 -3.40 -2.69 -1.06
C VAL A 57 -3.54 -1.91 -2.36
N ALA A 58 -4.62 -1.13 -2.48
CA ALA A 58 -4.91 -0.33 -3.65
C ALA A 58 -5.33 1.09 -3.28
N GLY A 59 -4.71 2.08 -3.91
CA GLY A 59 -5.11 3.49 -3.81
C GLY A 59 -6.23 3.87 -4.78
N THR A 60 -7.01 4.90 -4.44
CA THR A 60 -7.97 5.53 -5.37
C THR A 60 -8.07 7.03 -5.17
N ARG A 61 -7.79 7.77 -6.24
CA ARG A 61 -7.81 9.24 -6.24
C ARG A 61 -9.22 9.82 -6.18
N SER A 62 -10.24 8.96 -6.25
CA SER A 62 -11.62 9.41 -6.14
C SER A 62 -12.01 9.57 -4.68
N ALA A 63 -12.49 10.76 -4.32
CA ALA A 63 -13.17 11.00 -3.06
C ALA A 63 -14.68 10.64 -3.10
N GLU A 64 -15.20 10.25 -4.27
CA GLU A 64 -16.61 9.90 -4.43
C GLU A 64 -16.88 8.50 -3.87
N LEU A 65 -17.70 8.43 -2.83
CA LEU A 65 -18.02 7.18 -2.13
C LEU A 65 -18.51 6.07 -3.07
N GLN A 66 -19.26 6.43 -4.11
CA GLN A 66 -19.77 5.47 -5.09
C GLN A 66 -18.63 4.82 -5.89
N LYS A 67 -17.66 5.61 -6.37
CA LYS A 67 -16.48 5.11 -7.10
C LYS A 67 -15.58 4.28 -6.20
N ILE A 68 -15.42 4.66 -4.93
CA ILE A 68 -14.67 3.87 -3.94
C ILE A 68 -15.34 2.50 -3.74
N ARG A 69 -16.68 2.47 -3.58
CA ARG A 69 -17.45 1.21 -3.43
C ARG A 69 -17.43 0.34 -4.68
N GLU A 70 -17.44 0.95 -5.86
CA GLU A 70 -17.31 0.24 -7.14
C GLU A 70 -15.92 -0.40 -7.28
N LEU A 71 -14.86 0.34 -6.97
CA LEU A 71 -13.51 -0.21 -6.94
C LEU A 71 -13.38 -1.36 -5.94
N HIS A 72 -13.90 -1.19 -4.73
CA HIS A 72 -13.89 -2.25 -3.72
C HIS A 72 -14.59 -3.52 -4.22
N ARG A 73 -15.80 -3.38 -4.77
CA ARG A 73 -16.55 -4.51 -5.35
C ARG A 73 -15.80 -5.18 -6.48
N PHE A 74 -15.20 -4.40 -7.37
CA PHE A 74 -14.40 -4.92 -8.48
C PHE A 74 -13.23 -5.78 -7.95
N LEU A 75 -12.47 -5.27 -6.98
CA LEU A 75 -11.34 -5.99 -6.40
C LEU A 75 -11.78 -7.25 -5.64
N VAL A 76 -12.82 -7.16 -4.82
CA VAL A 76 -13.41 -8.32 -4.14
C VAL A 76 -13.85 -9.38 -5.13
N TYR A 77 -14.57 -8.98 -6.18
CA TYR A 77 -15.05 -9.90 -7.21
C TYR A 77 -13.89 -10.58 -7.95
N ALA A 78 -12.80 -9.87 -8.19
CA ALA A 78 -11.61 -10.41 -8.83
C ALA A 78 -10.90 -11.50 -8.00
N LEU A 79 -11.01 -11.45 -6.66
CA LEU A 79 -10.34 -12.39 -5.74
C LEU A 79 -11.27 -13.53 -5.28
N VAL A 80 -12.55 -13.25 -5.02
CA VAL A 80 -13.52 -14.27 -4.54
C VAL A 80 -13.75 -15.38 -5.56
N GLN A 81 -13.55 -15.10 -6.85
CA GLN A 81 -13.61 -16.10 -7.91
C GLN A 81 -12.45 -17.10 -7.87
N ILE A 82 -11.37 -16.78 -7.15
CA ILE A 82 -10.13 -17.56 -7.12
C ILE A 82 -10.07 -18.42 -5.86
N GLU A 83 -10.31 -17.83 -4.68
CA GLU A 83 -10.12 -18.51 -3.39
C GLU A 83 -11.09 -18.01 -2.29
N CYS A 84 -11.16 -18.77 -1.20
CA CYS A 84 -11.95 -18.43 -0.01
C CYS A 84 -11.62 -17.03 0.54
N PRO A 85 -12.61 -16.23 0.99
CA PRO A 85 -12.40 -14.91 1.60
C PRO A 85 -11.48 -14.88 2.81
N ASP A 86 -11.26 -16.01 3.48
CA ASP A 86 -10.25 -16.07 4.53
C ASP A 86 -8.84 -15.86 3.96
N LEU A 87 -8.52 -16.40 2.77
CA LEU A 87 -7.17 -16.36 2.23
C LEU A 87 -6.78 -15.01 1.63
N TRP A 88 -7.67 -14.02 1.57
CA TRP A 88 -7.35 -12.73 0.99
C TRP A 88 -8.00 -11.53 1.68
N LYS A 89 -7.37 -10.37 1.53
CA LYS A 89 -7.92 -9.09 1.97
C LYS A 89 -7.65 -7.98 0.96
N VAL A 90 -8.65 -7.15 0.72
CA VAL A 90 -8.51 -5.88 0.00
C VAL A 90 -8.43 -4.75 1.02
N VAL A 91 -7.41 -3.90 0.91
CA VAL A 91 -7.27 -2.68 1.71
C VAL A 91 -7.21 -1.50 0.75
N LEU A 92 -8.24 -0.64 0.83
CA LEU A 92 -8.29 0.57 0.02
C LEU A 92 -7.67 1.76 0.74
N VAL A 93 -6.90 2.56 0.00
CA VAL A 93 -6.30 3.81 0.46
C VAL A 93 -6.89 4.97 -0.33
N VAL A 94 -7.32 6.02 0.35
CA VAL A 94 -7.86 7.24 -0.26
C VAL A 94 -7.07 8.42 0.30
N PRO A 95 -6.54 9.33 -0.53
CA PRO A 95 -6.67 9.39 -1.99
C PRO A 95 -5.66 8.52 -2.77
N ASP A 96 -4.51 8.17 -2.21
CA ASP A 96 -3.59 7.21 -2.84
C ASP A 96 -2.63 6.67 -1.77
N THR A 97 -1.88 5.63 -2.07
CA THR A 97 -0.91 5.04 -1.13
C THR A 97 0.16 6.03 -0.68
N GLU A 98 0.52 6.99 -1.54
CA GLU A 98 1.51 8.04 -1.25
C GLU A 98 1.07 8.98 -0.12
N VAL A 99 -0.23 9.02 0.24
CA VAL A 99 -0.74 9.80 1.38
C VAL A 99 -0.02 9.45 2.68
N MET A 100 0.51 8.23 2.80
CA MET A 100 1.29 7.79 3.95
C MET A 100 2.50 8.70 4.20
N LEU A 101 3.15 9.19 3.13
CA LEU A 101 4.30 10.09 3.24
C LEU A 101 3.91 11.47 3.77
N PHE A 102 2.65 11.86 3.57
CA PHE A 102 2.08 13.13 4.05
C PHE A 102 1.47 13.02 5.45
N GLN A 103 1.49 11.86 6.10
CA GLN A 103 1.00 11.73 7.48
C GLN A 103 1.99 12.31 8.50
N ASN A 104 3.29 12.31 8.18
CA ASN A 104 4.32 12.83 9.05
C ASN A 104 5.24 13.82 8.32
N ARG A 105 5.31 15.05 8.85
CA ARG A 105 6.09 16.13 8.24
C ARG A 105 7.59 15.87 8.26
N GLY A 106 8.09 15.15 9.26
CA GLY A 106 9.50 14.73 9.36
C GLY A 106 9.88 13.74 8.27
N VAL A 107 9.04 12.73 8.01
CA VAL A 107 9.22 11.79 6.90
C VAL A 107 9.24 12.54 5.58
N LEU A 108 8.25 13.39 5.33
CA LEU A 108 8.19 14.16 4.09
C LEU A 108 9.41 15.07 3.93
N CYS A 109 9.87 15.71 5.00
CA CYS A 109 11.07 16.54 4.99
C CYS A 109 12.31 15.75 4.54
N GLN A 110 12.49 14.53 5.06
CA GLN A 110 13.61 13.67 4.66
C GLN A 110 13.47 13.21 3.21
N VAL A 111 12.26 12.84 2.77
CA VAL A 111 11.99 12.46 1.37
C VAL A 111 12.30 13.64 0.44
N LEU A 112 11.83 14.85 0.74
CA LEU A 112 12.06 16.02 -0.11
C LEU A 112 13.50 16.55 -0.02
N GLY A 113 14.20 16.32 1.09
CA GLY A 113 15.49 16.93 1.41
C GLY A 113 15.37 18.41 1.81
N ARG A 114 14.15 18.87 2.11
CA ARG A 114 13.83 20.22 2.57
C ARG A 114 12.48 20.19 3.30
N GLU A 115 12.18 21.24 4.05
CA GLU A 115 10.85 21.36 4.64
C GLU A 115 9.77 21.48 3.54
N PRO A 116 8.66 20.72 3.63
CA PRO A 116 7.52 20.93 2.75
C PRO A 116 6.88 22.29 3.02
N THR A 117 6.49 23.00 1.97
CA THR A 117 5.72 24.23 2.13
C THR A 117 4.35 23.92 2.73
N GLY A 118 3.68 24.93 3.32
CA GLY A 118 2.31 24.76 3.82
C GLY A 118 1.33 24.31 2.75
N VAL A 119 1.53 24.75 1.50
CA VAL A 119 0.70 24.34 0.35
C VAL A 119 0.94 22.88 -0.01
N GLU A 120 2.20 22.46 -0.13
CA GLU A 120 2.56 21.06 -0.40
C GLU A 120 2.04 20.12 0.69
N TRP A 121 2.18 20.52 1.96
CA TRP A 121 1.68 19.76 3.09
C TRP A 121 0.16 19.58 3.07
N ASN A 122 -0.58 20.67 2.86
CA ASN A 122 -2.04 20.65 2.85
C ASN A 122 -2.59 19.92 1.62
N ARG A 123 -2.08 20.23 0.42
CA ARG A 123 -2.50 19.55 -0.82
C ARG A 123 -2.14 18.08 -0.79
N GLY A 124 -1.02 17.71 -0.18
CA GLY A 124 -0.60 16.31 -0.12
C GLY A 124 -1.54 15.40 0.68
N GLN A 125 -2.43 15.96 1.52
CA GLN A 125 -3.47 15.18 2.18
C GLN A 125 -4.56 14.71 1.20
N THR A 126 -4.77 15.44 0.10
CA THR A 126 -5.87 15.21 -0.86
C THR A 126 -5.35 14.77 -2.24
N GLU A 127 -4.15 15.18 -2.60
CA GLU A 127 -3.52 14.99 -3.92
C GLU A 127 -2.04 14.57 -3.80
N PRO A 128 -1.69 13.59 -2.94
CA PRO A 128 -0.30 13.29 -2.57
C PRO A 128 0.59 13.03 -3.77
N LEU A 129 0.12 12.21 -4.71
CA LEU A 129 0.90 11.87 -5.90
C LEU A 129 1.14 13.10 -6.78
N GLN A 130 0.13 13.94 -7.01
CA GLN A 130 0.27 15.13 -7.86
C GLN A 130 1.26 16.12 -7.24
N VAL A 131 1.21 16.30 -5.92
CA VAL A 131 2.20 17.12 -5.21
C VAL A 131 3.61 16.56 -5.40
N LEU A 132 3.81 15.25 -5.28
CA LEU A 132 5.12 14.64 -5.49
C LEU A 132 5.58 14.75 -6.96
N GLU A 133 4.67 14.58 -7.93
CA GLU A 133 4.97 14.77 -9.35
C GLU A 133 5.40 16.21 -9.66
N GLU A 134 4.71 17.20 -9.11
CA GLU A 134 5.03 18.63 -9.25
C GLU A 134 6.37 18.97 -8.58
N VAL A 135 6.61 18.48 -7.36
CA VAL A 135 7.82 18.78 -6.59
C VAL A 135 9.08 18.18 -7.23
N PHE A 136 8.98 16.96 -7.76
CA PHE A 136 10.12 16.29 -8.40
C PHE A 136 10.21 16.55 -9.91
N GLY A 137 9.16 17.07 -10.54
CA GLY A 137 9.09 17.20 -12.00
C GLY A 137 9.12 15.83 -12.72
N LEU A 138 8.65 14.77 -12.04
CA LEU A 138 8.66 13.39 -12.51
C LEU A 138 7.22 12.86 -12.55
N LYS A 139 6.98 11.83 -13.37
CA LYS A 139 5.68 11.15 -13.47
C LYS A 139 5.84 9.65 -13.32
N GLU A 140 4.78 9.00 -12.82
CA GLU A 140 4.60 7.55 -12.83
C GLU A 140 5.86 6.77 -12.37
N ILE A 141 6.35 5.82 -13.18
CA ILE A 141 7.48 4.94 -12.87
C ILE A 141 8.76 5.72 -12.54
N ARG A 142 8.98 6.89 -13.16
CA ARG A 142 10.15 7.71 -12.84
C ARG A 142 10.07 8.31 -11.44
N LEU A 143 8.87 8.74 -11.05
CA LEU A 143 8.64 9.22 -9.69
C LEU A 143 8.82 8.07 -8.69
N ASP A 144 8.26 6.90 -8.96
CA ASP A 144 8.37 5.73 -8.08
C ASP A 144 9.83 5.31 -7.84
N LYS A 145 10.67 5.31 -8.89
CA LYS A 145 12.11 5.05 -8.78
C LYS A 145 12.85 6.11 -7.94
N GLU A 146 12.53 7.38 -8.13
CA GLU A 146 13.13 8.45 -7.34
C GLU A 146 12.70 8.38 -5.87
N LEU A 147 11.44 8.05 -5.61
CA LEU A 147 10.94 7.80 -4.26
C LEU A 147 11.64 6.63 -3.61
N CYS A 148 11.83 5.49 -4.31
CA CYS A 148 12.60 4.35 -3.81
C CYS A 148 14.00 4.79 -3.35
N ARG A 149 14.74 5.47 -4.22
CA ARG A 149 16.10 5.95 -3.94
C ARG A 149 16.15 6.83 -2.70
N ARG A 150 15.19 7.72 -2.51
CA ARG A 150 15.14 8.62 -1.34
C ARG A 150 14.75 7.86 -0.08
N LEU A 151 13.71 7.03 -0.17
CA LEU A 151 13.17 6.25 0.93
C LEU A 151 14.16 5.23 1.48
N GLU A 152 15.17 4.80 0.71
CA GLU A 152 16.23 3.91 1.20
C GLU A 152 16.89 4.39 2.51
N SER A 153 17.03 5.70 2.70
CA SER A 153 17.66 6.28 3.90
C SER A 153 16.68 6.86 4.92
N VAL A 154 15.38 6.90 4.60
CA VAL A 154 14.35 7.53 5.42
C VAL A 154 13.86 6.56 6.49
N ASP A 155 13.81 7.02 7.74
CA ASP A 155 13.12 6.30 8.80
C ASP A 155 11.62 6.52 8.69
N VAL A 156 10.90 5.44 8.37
CA VAL A 156 9.43 5.45 8.21
C VAL A 156 8.72 4.90 9.44
N SER A 157 9.42 4.55 10.52
CA SER A 157 8.86 3.89 11.71
C SER A 157 7.67 4.63 12.33
N CYS A 158 7.66 5.96 12.27
CA CYS A 158 6.55 6.78 12.77
C CYS A 158 5.23 6.59 11.98
N LEU A 159 5.27 5.95 10.81
CA LEU A 159 4.08 5.61 10.00
C LEU A 159 3.45 4.27 10.41
N ALA A 160 4.00 3.57 11.41
CA ALA A 160 3.50 2.25 11.84
C ALA A 160 2.02 2.27 12.26
N GLU A 161 1.53 3.40 12.79
CA GLU A 161 0.14 3.57 13.22
C GLU A 161 -0.80 4.01 12.09
N HIS A 162 -0.31 4.09 10.84
CA HIS A 162 -1.17 4.40 9.70
C HIS A 162 -2.26 3.32 9.55
N PRO A 163 -3.54 3.68 9.31
CA PRO A 163 -4.65 2.72 9.25
C PRO A 163 -4.44 1.55 8.29
N VAL A 164 -3.79 1.80 7.14
CA VAL A 164 -3.47 0.75 6.15
C VAL A 164 -2.50 -0.27 6.72
N VAL A 165 -1.47 0.20 7.43
CA VAL A 165 -0.44 -0.67 8.04
C VAL A 165 -1.09 -1.54 9.11
N GLN A 166 -1.93 -0.95 9.96
CA GLN A 166 -2.65 -1.67 11.02
C GLN A 166 -3.62 -2.71 10.45
N GLN A 167 -4.35 -2.39 9.38
CA GLN A 167 -5.25 -3.35 8.71
C GLN A 167 -4.49 -4.54 8.11
N VAL A 168 -3.37 -4.29 7.45
CA VAL A 168 -2.52 -5.34 6.86
C VAL A 168 -1.88 -6.18 7.96
N ARG A 169 -1.33 -5.54 9.00
CA ARG A 169 -0.72 -6.18 10.16
C ARG A 169 -1.70 -7.11 10.87
N ARG A 170 -2.91 -6.60 11.16
CA ARG A 170 -3.97 -7.39 11.78
C ARG A 170 -4.33 -8.61 10.93
N PHE A 171 -4.52 -8.44 9.63
CA PHE A 171 -4.89 -9.52 8.73
C PHE A 171 -3.88 -10.70 8.73
N PHE A 172 -2.59 -10.39 8.61
CA PHE A 172 -1.56 -11.44 8.63
C PHE A 172 -1.35 -12.04 10.02
N ARG A 173 -1.51 -11.25 11.08
CA ARG A 173 -1.46 -11.73 12.46
C ARG A 173 -2.59 -12.71 12.77
N ASP A 174 -3.82 -12.34 12.44
CA ASP A 174 -5.00 -13.18 12.63
C ASP A 174 -4.80 -14.54 11.95
N HIS A 175 -4.26 -14.55 10.73
CA HIS A 175 -3.89 -15.77 10.02
C HIS A 175 -2.79 -16.59 10.69
N ARG A 176 -1.71 -15.94 11.15
CA ARG A 176 -0.60 -16.62 11.85
C ARG A 176 -1.09 -17.30 13.13
N GLU A 177 -2.10 -16.72 13.77
CA GLU A 177 -2.71 -17.23 15.01
C GLU A 177 -3.90 -18.18 14.77
N GLY A 178 -4.24 -18.47 13.51
CA GLY A 178 -5.37 -19.34 13.17
C GLY A 178 -6.75 -18.76 13.51
N ARG A 179 -6.86 -17.45 13.66
CA ARG A 179 -8.13 -16.75 13.88
C ARG A 179 -8.83 -16.54 12.54
N SER A 180 -10.13 -16.84 12.47
CA SER A 180 -10.90 -16.52 11.27
C SER A 180 -10.93 -15.01 11.05
N THR A 181 -10.66 -14.59 9.81
CA THR A 181 -10.67 -13.18 9.40
C THR A 181 -12.05 -12.67 8.98
N LEU A 182 -13.10 -13.48 9.13
CA LEU A 182 -14.49 -13.08 8.90
C LEU A 182 -14.94 -12.06 9.95
N THR A 183 -14.62 -10.79 9.70
CA THR A 183 -15.41 -9.66 10.19
C THR A 183 -16.08 -9.04 8.96
N LEU A 184 -17.33 -9.45 8.75
CA LEU A 184 -18.25 -8.87 7.76
C LEU A 184 -18.60 -7.42 8.17
#